data_AF-A0A510IZ25-F1
#
_entry.id   AF-A0A510IZ25-F1
#
_cell.length_a   1.000
_cell.length_b   1.000
_cell.length_c   1.000
_cell.angle_alpha   90.00
_cell.angle_beta   90.00
_cell.angle_gamma   90.00
#
_symmetry.space_group_name_H-M   'P 1'
#
loop_
_entity.id
_entity.type
_entity.pdbx_description
1 polymer ?
#
loop_
_entity_poly.entity_id
_entity_poly.type
_entity_poly.pdbx_seq_one_letter_code
_entity_poly.pdbx_strand_id
1 'polypeptide(L)'
;MTGQELANKLGVHPTSLSKMEHGDQAIPAELLADWCCILEVSVSTILYPEGTDRAHEEEALFYMKILSELNQDHRTLVLKHLEMVYKHEKKER
;
A
#
# COMPACT_ATOMS: atom_id res chain seq x y z
N MET A 1 8.51 -19.78 3.08
CA MET A 1 8.87 -18.69 4.00
C MET A 1 7.99 -18.79 5.23
N THR A 2 8.53 -18.62 6.42
CA THR A 2 7.77 -18.59 7.68
C THR A 2 7.38 -17.15 8.06
N GLY A 3 6.36 -16.98 8.92
CA GLY A 3 5.97 -15.65 9.41
C GLY A 3 7.10 -14.93 10.16
N GLN A 4 7.96 -15.67 10.86
CA GLN A 4 9.14 -15.10 11.53
C GLN A 4 10.18 -14.57 10.53
N GLU A 5 10.44 -15.31 9.45
CA GLU A 5 11.36 -14.88 8.39
C GLU A 5 10.85 -13.62 7.69
N LEU A 6 9.55 -13.56 7.42
CA LEU A 6 8.89 -12.41 6.82
C LEU A 6 8.93 -11.19 7.74
N ALA A 7 8.61 -11.36 9.03
CA ALA A 7 8.68 -10.29 10.02
C ALA A 7 10.09 -9.68 10.11
N ASN A 8 11.11 -10.54 10.12
CA ASN A 8 12.51 -10.12 10.14
C ASN A 8 12.88 -9.33 8.86
N LYS A 9 12.45 -9.78 7.67
CA LYS A 9 12.71 -9.06 6.41
C LYS A 9 12.01 -7.70 6.35
N LEU A 10 10.82 -7.62 6.94
CA LEU A 10 10.01 -6.39 7.02
C LEU A 10 10.44 -5.45 8.15
N GLY A 11 11.35 -5.87 9.03
CA GLY A 11 11.73 -5.08 10.21
C GLY A 11 10.60 -4.87 11.21
N VAL A 12 9.61 -5.77 11.24
CA VAL A 12 8.45 -5.70 12.14
C VAL A 12 8.49 -6.81 13.18
N HIS A 13 7.84 -6.58 14.32
CA HIS A 13 7.72 -7.63 15.33
C HIS A 13 6.76 -8.74 14.86
N PRO A 14 7.03 -10.03 15.11
CA PRO A 14 6.18 -11.15 14.67
C PRO A 14 4.73 -11.04 15.12
N THR A 15 4.49 -10.52 16.32
CA THR A 15 3.12 -10.29 16.82
C THR A 15 2.39 -9.19 16.06
N SER A 16 3.10 -8.16 15.58
CA SER A 16 2.52 -7.12 14.72
C SER A 16 2.20 -7.68 13.33
N LEU A 17 3.11 -8.48 12.76
CA LEU A 17 2.87 -9.18 11.51
C LEU A 17 1.61 -10.04 11.59
N SER A 18 1.50 -10.85 12.64
CA SER A 18 0.35 -11.72 12.87
C SER A 18 -0.96 -10.94 12.95
N LYS A 19 -1.01 -9.82 13.68
CA LYS A 19 -2.20 -8.96 13.73
C LYS A 19 -2.57 -8.39 12.36
N MET A 20 -1.57 -8.01 11.55
CA MET A 20 -1.79 -7.51 10.20
C MET A 20 -2.35 -8.60 9.27
N GLU A 21 -1.84 -9.83 9.36
CA GLU A 21 -2.32 -10.97 8.57
C GLU A 21 -3.78 -11.34 8.89
N HIS A 22 -4.20 -11.19 10.14
CA HIS A 22 -5.58 -11.50 10.58
C HIS A 22 -6.56 -10.33 10.40
N GLY A 23 -6.08 -9.16 9.97
CA GLY A 23 -6.90 -7.96 9.83
C GLY A 23 -7.20 -7.22 11.13
N ASP A 24 -6.61 -7.64 12.26
CA ASP A 24 -6.73 -6.96 13.56
C ASP A 24 -5.95 -5.63 13.59
N GLN A 25 -5.05 -5.43 12.63
CA GLN A 25 -4.27 -4.21 12.46
C GLN A 25 -4.16 -3.86 10.97
N ALA A 26 -4.39 -2.60 10.62
CA ALA A 26 -4.17 -2.12 9.25
C ALA A 26 -2.67 -2.19 8.87
N ILE A 27 -2.39 -2.59 7.63
CA ILE A 27 -1.03 -2.59 7.08
C ILE A 27 -0.69 -1.14 6.68
N PRO A 28 0.40 -0.55 7.20
CA PRO A 28 0.88 0.75 6.71
C PRO A 28 1.20 0.68 5.21
N ALA A 29 0.81 1.69 4.43
CA ALA A 29 1.00 1.69 2.98
C ALA A 29 2.49 1.52 2.58
N GLU A 30 3.40 2.12 3.35
CA GLU A 30 4.85 1.99 3.15
C GLU A 30 5.33 0.55 3.33
N LEU A 31 4.73 -0.18 4.28
CA LEU A 31 5.05 -1.58 4.56
C LEU A 31 4.46 -2.54 3.51
N LEU A 32 3.30 -2.20 2.95
CA LEU A 32 2.60 -3.06 1.99
C LEU A 32 3.42 -3.31 0.72
N ALA A 33 4.14 -2.29 0.23
CA ALA A 33 4.97 -2.41 -0.96
C ALA A 33 6.12 -3.40 -0.75
N ASP A 34 6.84 -3.29 0.36
CA ASP A 34 7.95 -4.18 0.71
C ASP A 34 7.46 -5.61 0.95
N TRP A 35 6.31 -5.76 1.60
CA TRP A 35 5.69 -7.05 1.86
C TRP A 35 5.33 -7.78 0.55
N CYS A 36 4.67 -7.08 -0.37
CA CYS A 36 4.37 -7.59 -1.71
C CYS A 36 5.65 -7.99 -2.47
N CYS A 37 6.70 -7.16 -2.40
CA CYS A 37 7.98 -7.45 -3.05
C CYS A 37 8.63 -8.74 -2.49
N ILE A 38 8.66 -8.92 -1.17
CA ILE A 38 9.22 -10.11 -0.51
C ILE A 38 8.45 -11.37 -0.86
N LEU A 39 7.13 -11.27 -1.01
CA LEU A 39 6.25 -12.38 -1.36
C LEU A 39 6.13 -12.63 -2.87
N GLU A 40 6.74 -11.78 -3.70
CA GLU A 40 6.59 -11.81 -5.16
C GLU A 40 5.12 -11.73 -5.61
N VAL A 41 4.30 -10.99 -4.86
CA VAL A 41 2.87 -10.77 -5.15
C VAL A 41 2.68 -9.35 -5.66
N SER A 42 1.81 -9.17 -6.66
CA SER A 42 1.45 -7.83 -7.10
C SER A 42 0.60 -7.12 -6.04
N VAL A 43 0.93 -5.87 -5.72
CA VAL A 43 0.10 -5.01 -4.87
C VAL A 43 -1.33 -4.91 -5.42
N SER A 44 -1.51 -4.93 -6.74
CA SER A 44 -2.85 -4.92 -7.36
C SER A 44 -3.69 -6.13 -6.97
N THR A 45 -3.09 -7.31 -6.78
CA THR A 45 -3.79 -8.53 -6.35
C THR A 45 -4.32 -8.39 -4.92
N ILE A 46 -3.67 -7.60 -4.08
CA ILE A 46 -4.11 -7.34 -2.70
C ILE A 46 -5.16 -6.23 -2.64
N LEU A 47 -4.98 -5.16 -3.41
CA LEU A 47 -5.89 -4.02 -3.41
C LEU A 47 -7.18 -4.31 -4.19
N TYR A 48 -7.12 -5.16 -5.22
CA TYR A 48 -8.24 -5.50 -6.10
C TYR A 48 -8.43 -7.02 -6.20
N PRO A 49 -8.87 -7.68 -5.11
CA PRO A 49 -9.17 -9.12 -5.12
C PRO A 49 -10.28 -9.46 -6.13
N GLU A 50 -10.32 -10.69 -6.63
CA GLU A 50 -11.33 -11.12 -7.61
C GLU A 50 -12.75 -10.77 -7.15
N GLY A 51 -13.53 -10.17 -8.06
CA GLY A 51 -14.89 -9.71 -7.77
C GLY A 51 -15.00 -8.30 -7.17
N THR A 52 -13.90 -7.59 -6.93
CA THR A 52 -13.96 -6.14 -6.68
C THR A 52 -14.18 -5.36 -7.97
N ASP A 53 -14.88 -4.22 -7.85
CA ASP A 53 -15.06 -3.29 -8.94
C ASP A 53 -13.70 -2.70 -9.34
N ARG A 54 -13.23 -3.11 -10.51
CA ARG A 54 -11.96 -2.69 -11.11
C ARG A 54 -12.10 -1.41 -11.92
N ALA A 55 -13.21 -0.68 -11.79
CA ALA A 55 -13.44 0.58 -12.48
C ALA A 55 -12.26 1.57 -12.40
N HIS A 56 -11.48 1.51 -11.32
CA HIS A 56 -10.32 2.37 -11.09
C HIS A 56 -8.97 1.64 -11.08
N GLU A 57 -8.90 0.36 -11.49
CA GLU A 57 -7.65 -0.41 -11.50
C GLU A 57 -6.63 0.21 -12.46
N GLU A 58 -7.05 0.56 -13.68
CA GLU A 58 -6.17 1.19 -14.67
C GLU A 58 -5.66 2.57 -14.21
N GLU A 59 -6.53 3.38 -13.60
CA GLU A 59 -6.15 4.66 -13.00
C GLU A 59 -5.13 4.48 -11.87
N ALA A 60 -5.37 3.54 -10.95
CA ALA A 60 -4.46 3.27 -9.85
C ALA A 60 -3.08 2.78 -10.34
N LEU A 61 -3.04 1.87 -11.32
CA LEU A 61 -1.81 1.41 -11.94
C LEU A 61 -1.08 2.54 -12.66
N PHE A 62 -1.81 3.42 -13.36
CA PHE A 62 -1.26 4.60 -14.01
C PHE A 62 -0.61 5.55 -12.99
N TYR A 63 -1.29 5.87 -11.88
CA TYR A 63 -0.73 6.69 -10.81
C TYR A 63 0.50 6.04 -10.15
N MET A 64 0.48 4.72 -9.91
CA MET A 64 1.64 4.01 -9.38
C MET A 64 2.85 4.10 -10.31
N LYS A 65 2.65 3.96 -11.63
CA LYS A 65 3.72 4.12 -12.62
C LYS A 65 4.31 5.53 -12.56
N ILE A 66 3.48 6.57 -12.58
CA ILE A 66 3.95 7.96 -12.49
C ILE A 66 4.76 8.15 -11.19
N LEU A 67 4.23 7.72 -10.05
CA LEU A 67 4.91 7.87 -8.76
C LEU A 67 6.27 7.15 -8.75
N SER A 68 6.39 6.00 -9.42
CA SER A 68 7.66 5.25 -9.52
C SER A 68 8.75 5.98 -10.33
N GLU A 69 8.35 6.77 -11.33
CA GLU A 69 9.26 7.53 -12.20
C GLU A 69 9.70 8.87 -11.59
N LEU A 70 9.00 9.34 -10.55
CA LEU A 70 9.34 10.57 -9.84
C LEU A 70 10.49 10.37 -8.84
N ASN A 71 11.34 11.38 -8.71
CA ASN A 71 12.29 11.48 -7.61
C ASN A 71 11.57 11.66 -6.26
N GLN A 72 12.31 11.49 -5.17
CA GLN A 72 11.75 11.48 -3.81
C GLN A 72 11.03 12.80 -3.47
N ASP A 73 11.63 13.95 -3.77
CA ASP A 73 11.05 15.27 -3.46
C ASP A 73 9.71 15.50 -4.18
N HIS A 74 9.66 15.17 -5.48
CA HIS A 74 8.44 15.30 -6.27
C HIS A 74 7.36 14.33 -5.81
N ARG A 75 7.73 13.09 -5.47
CA ARG A 75 6.80 12.10 -4.93
C ARG A 75 6.18 12.59 -3.62
N THR A 76 6.98 13.15 -2.72
CA THR A 76 6.47 13.74 -1.47
C THR A 76 5.51 14.89 -1.71
N LEU A 77 5.77 15.75 -2.69
CA LEU A 77 4.89 16.86 -3.04
C LEU A 77 3.52 16.37 -3.54
N VAL A 78 3.52 15.40 -4.45
CA VAL A 78 2.29 14.81 -5.01
C VAL A 78 1.47 14.14 -3.90
N LEU A 79 2.10 13.34 -3.04
CA LEU A 79 1.41 12.66 -1.94
C LEU A 79 0.79 13.66 -0.95
N LYS A 80 1.49 14.75 -0.60
CA LYS A 80 0.94 15.82 0.25
C LYS A 80 -0.27 16.51 -0.39
N HIS A 81 -0.23 16.72 -1.70
CA HIS A 81 -1.36 17.31 -2.41
C HIS A 81 -2.58 16.38 -2.42
N LEU A 82 -2.38 15.10 -2.71
CA LEU A 82 -3.45 14.08 -2.65
C LEU A 82 -4.07 13.99 -1.26
N GLU A 83 -3.25 14.02 -0.20
CA GLU A 83 -3.74 14.03 1.18
C GLU A 83 -4.58 15.29 1.49
N MET A 84 -4.17 16.45 0.98
CA MET A 84 -4.90 17.71 1.14
C MET A 84 -6.27 17.65 0.47
N VAL A 85 -6.34 17.18 -0.78
CA VAL A 85 -7.58 17.04 -1.54
C VAL A 85 -8.52 16.06 -0.82
N TYR A 86 -8.02 14.89 -0.42
CA TYR A 86 -8.80 13.90 0.31
C TYR A 86 -9.40 14.46 1.62
N LYS A 87 -8.60 15.21 2.40
CA LYS A 87 -9.08 15.84 3.64
C LYS A 87 -10.14 16.91 3.39
N HIS A 88 -10.06 17.64 2.27
CA HIS A 88 -11.05 18.64 1.89
C HIS A 88 -12.38 17.96 1.56
N GLU A 89 -12.38 17.00 0.65
CA GLU A 89 -13.60 16.28 0.24
C GLU A 89 -14.27 15.52 1.38
N LYS A 90 -13.47 14.97 2.31
CA LYS A 90 -14.01 14.27 3.49
C LYS A 90 -14.59 15.20 4.54
N LYS A 91 -14.15 16.46 4.63
CA LYS A 91 -14.75 17.46 5.53
C LYS A 91 -16.09 17.99 5.02
N GLU A 92 -16.35 17.86 3.73
CA GLU A 92 -17.58 18.31 3.08
C GLU A 92 -18.68 17.24 3.00
N ARG A 93 -18.42 16.03 3.53
CA ARG A 93 -19.38 14.93 3.69
C ARG A 93 -19.70 14.70 5.16
#